data_AF-A0AAV5LGJ5-F1
#
_entry.id   AF-A0AAV5LGJ5-F1
#
_cell.length_a   1.000
_cell.length_b   1.000
_cell.length_c   1.000
_cell.angle_alpha   90.00
_cell.angle_beta   90.00
_cell.angle_gamma   90.00
#
_symmetry.space_group_name_H-M   'P 1'
#
loop_
_entity.id
_entity.type
_entity.pdbx_description
1 polymer ?
#
loop_
_entity_poly.entity_id
_entity_poly.type
_entity_poly.pdbx_seq_one_letter_code
_entity_poly.pdbx_strand_id
1 'polypeptide(L)'
;MGRAQKRKIKGNKTSLGVDAAFEAEDDKAYLFKGNQYNYINYEKRSSITSGTITEKFSCLKDTKFEDGIEAAFASHKKGEAYLFKGDLCALINFDDNCLVEVDTIGNKWHNFGSLVPCKNVMCT
;
A
#
# COMPACT_ATOMS: atom_id res chain seq x y z
N MET A 1 4.75 -38.65 5.92
CA MET A 1 5.63 -37.46 5.99
C MET A 1 5.65 -36.80 4.61
N GLY A 2 4.86 -35.73 4.41
CA GLY A 2 4.77 -35.01 3.13
C GLY A 2 5.94 -34.03 2.98
N ARG A 3 6.69 -34.12 1.88
CA ARG A 3 7.77 -33.17 1.57
C ARG A 3 7.17 -31.88 1.03
N ALA A 4 7.48 -30.75 1.67
CA ALA A 4 7.23 -29.43 1.12
C ALA A 4 8.07 -29.23 -0.16
N GLN A 5 7.41 -29.05 -1.30
CA GLN A 5 8.07 -28.62 -2.53
C GLN A 5 8.19 -27.10 -2.51
N LYS A 6 9.40 -26.59 -2.24
CA LYS A 6 9.75 -25.19 -2.53
C LYS A 6 9.79 -25.00 -4.04
N ARG A 7 8.70 -24.51 -4.63
CA ARG A 7 8.67 -24.12 -6.04
C ARG A 7 9.49 -22.84 -6.20
N LYS A 8 10.66 -22.96 -6.83
CA LYS A 8 11.49 -21.80 -7.22
C LYS A 8 10.74 -21.07 -8.34
N ILE A 9 10.11 -19.94 -8.03
CA ILE A 9 9.44 -19.10 -9.03
C ILE A 9 10.55 -18.50 -9.89
N LYS A 10 10.71 -19.04 -11.11
CA LYS A 10 11.65 -18.51 -12.10
C LYS A 10 10.98 -17.30 -12.73
N GLY A 11 11.25 -16.12 -12.17
CA GLY A 11 10.68 -14.85 -12.66
C GLY A 11 10.96 -14.68 -14.15
N ASN A 12 9.90 -14.68 -14.96
CA ASN A 12 9.95 -14.10 -16.29
C ASN A 12 10.16 -12.59 -16.12
N LYS A 13 10.96 -11.99 -17.00
CA LYS A 13 11.45 -10.62 -16.92
C LYS A 13 10.36 -9.57 -17.27
N THR A 14 9.14 -9.79 -16.79
CA THR A 14 7.95 -8.94 -16.93
C THR A 14 7.06 -8.97 -15.66
N SER A 15 7.53 -9.49 -14.53
CA SER A 15 6.81 -9.38 -13.25
C SER A 15 6.97 -7.95 -12.70
N LEU A 16 6.11 -7.04 -13.15
CA LEU A 16 5.90 -5.73 -12.54
C LEU A 16 5.50 -5.95 -11.07
N GLY A 17 6.45 -5.76 -10.14
CA GLY A 17 6.20 -5.91 -8.71
C GLY A 17 5.13 -4.92 -8.22
N VAL A 18 4.52 -5.24 -7.08
CA VAL A 18 3.58 -4.36 -6.38
C VAL A 18 4.37 -3.37 -5.53
N ASP A 19 3.97 -2.10 -5.51
CA ASP A 19 4.64 -1.06 -4.71
C ASP A 19 4.13 -1.08 -3.27
N ALA A 20 2.81 -1.14 -3.09
CA ALA A 20 2.17 -1.21 -1.78
C ALA A 20 0.89 -2.04 -1.82
N ALA A 21 0.43 -2.48 -0.65
CA ALA A 21 -0.85 -3.17 -0.52
C ALA A 21 -1.44 -2.95 0.88
N PHE A 22 -2.77 -2.94 0.97
CA PHE A 22 -3.45 -3.08 2.26
C PHE A 22 -4.70 -3.96 2.14
N GLU A 23 -5.03 -4.62 3.24
CA GLU A 23 -6.20 -5.45 3.37
C GLU A 23 -7.47 -4.61 3.53
N ALA A 24 -8.52 -4.99 2.80
CA ALA A 24 -9.87 -4.50 2.98
C ALA A 24 -10.70 -5.57 3.73
N GLU A 25 -12.00 -5.65 3.50
CA GLU A 25 -12.86 -6.65 4.16
C GLU A 25 -13.18 -7.87 3.29
N ASP A 26 -13.44 -9.00 3.94
CA ASP A 26 -13.86 -10.29 3.35
C ASP A 26 -12.89 -10.83 2.27
N ASP A 27 -11.65 -11.06 2.66
CA ASP A 27 -10.59 -11.60 1.80
C ASP A 27 -10.27 -10.71 0.60
N LYS A 28 -10.49 -9.40 0.73
CA LYS A 28 -10.22 -8.41 -0.31
C LYS A 28 -9.02 -7.55 0.05
N ALA A 29 -8.33 -7.07 -0.96
CA ALA A 29 -7.16 -6.20 -0.77
C ALA A 29 -7.02 -5.22 -1.94
N TYR A 30 -6.41 -4.08 -1.67
CA TYR A 30 -5.92 -3.17 -2.69
C TYR A 30 -4.43 -3.40 -2.90
N LEU A 31 -4.02 -3.54 -4.15
CA LEU A 31 -2.63 -3.60 -4.60
C LEU A 31 -2.34 -2.35 -5.44
N PHE A 32 -1.20 -1.70 -5.20
CA PHE A 32 -0.81 -0.45 -5.87
C PHE A 32 0.43 -0.63 -6.74
N LYS A 33 0.42 0.01 -7.91
CA LYS A 33 1.58 0.10 -8.81
C LYS A 33 1.56 1.41 -9.60
N GLY A 34 2.53 2.28 -9.36
CA GLY A 34 2.51 3.65 -9.87
C GLY A 34 1.19 4.33 -9.49
N ASN A 35 0.57 5.03 -10.44
CA ASN A 35 -0.72 5.69 -10.23
C ASN A 35 -1.94 4.76 -10.35
N GLN A 36 -1.76 3.44 -10.42
CA GLN A 36 -2.83 2.47 -10.58
C GLN A 36 -3.04 1.61 -9.34
N TYR A 37 -4.25 1.07 -9.22
CA TYR A 37 -4.60 0.06 -8.22
C TYR A 37 -5.29 -1.15 -8.86
N ASN A 38 -5.24 -2.28 -8.16
CA ASN A 38 -6.10 -3.44 -8.36
C ASN A 38 -6.79 -3.77 -7.04
N TYR A 39 -8.11 -3.89 -7.07
CA TYR A 39 -8.92 -4.43 -5.97
C TYR A 39 -9.22 -5.89 -6.26
N ILE A 40 -8.76 -6.76 -5.37
CA ILE A 40 -8.79 -8.21 -5.58
C ILE A 40 -9.59 -8.90 -4.48
N ASN A 41 -10.03 -10.13 -4.75
CA ASN A 41 -10.34 -11.11 -3.72
C ASN A 41 -9.23 -12.18 -3.75
N TYR A 42 -8.45 -12.27 -2.67
CA TYR A 42 -7.28 -13.14 -2.61
C TYR A 42 -7.62 -14.59 -2.29
N GLU A 43 -8.76 -14.86 -1.64
CA GLU A 43 -9.28 -16.22 -1.43
C GLU A 43 -9.59 -16.87 -2.79
N LYS A 44 -10.37 -16.18 -3.63
CA LYS A 44 -10.78 -16.58 -4.97
C LYS A 44 -9.69 -16.39 -6.02
N ARG A 45 -8.62 -15.68 -5.68
CA ARG A 45 -7.50 -15.33 -6.58
C ARG A 45 -7.97 -14.60 -7.85
N SER A 46 -8.90 -13.67 -7.68
CA SER A 46 -9.54 -12.94 -8.78
C SER A 46 -9.40 -11.43 -8.60
N SER A 47 -9.16 -10.71 -9.70
CA SER A 47 -9.33 -9.25 -9.72
C SER A 47 -10.82 -8.91 -9.77
N ILE A 48 -11.25 -7.98 -8.92
CA ILE A 48 -12.63 -7.47 -8.86
C ILE A 48 -12.73 -6.25 -9.77
N THR A 49 -11.81 -5.29 -9.59
CA THR A 49 -11.73 -4.08 -10.40
C THR A 49 -10.32 -3.49 -10.35
N SER A 50 -10.02 -2.59 -11.29
CA SER A 50 -8.75 -1.85 -11.36
C SER A 50 -9.01 -0.46 -11.92
N GLY A 51 -8.13 0.47 -11.62
CA GLY A 51 -8.21 1.83 -12.15
C GLY A 51 -7.06 2.68 -11.65
N THR A 52 -7.18 3.98 -11.81
CA THR A 52 -6.25 4.94 -11.21
C THR A 52 -6.56 5.15 -9.73
N ILE A 53 -5.54 5.51 -8.95
CA ILE A 53 -5.70 5.79 -7.51
C ILE A 53 -6.76 6.88 -7.29
N THR A 54 -6.76 7.96 -8.07
CA THR A 54 -7.68 9.09 -7.88
C THR A 54 -9.11 8.82 -8.32
N GLU A 55 -9.36 7.83 -9.19
CA GLU A 55 -10.72 7.37 -9.49
C GLU A 55 -11.37 6.67 -8.29
N LYS A 56 -10.60 5.84 -7.57
CA LYS A 56 -11.11 5.11 -6.40
C LYS A 56 -11.00 5.89 -5.10
N PHE A 57 -9.92 6.65 -4.93
CA PHE A 57 -9.59 7.43 -3.76
C PHE A 57 -9.53 8.90 -4.17
N SER A 58 -10.68 9.50 -4.46
CA SER A 58 -10.76 10.90 -4.91
C SER A 58 -10.22 11.88 -3.87
N CYS A 59 -10.23 11.51 -2.59
CA CYS A 59 -9.58 12.27 -1.52
C CYS A 59 -8.05 12.38 -1.63
N LEU A 60 -7.41 11.56 -2.48
CA LEU A 60 -5.96 11.64 -2.73
C LEU A 60 -5.59 12.50 -3.93
N LYS A 61 -6.59 13.05 -4.65
CA LYS A 61 -6.34 13.96 -5.77
C LYS A 61 -5.63 15.23 -5.29
N ASP A 62 -4.70 15.74 -6.09
CA ASP A 62 -3.90 16.93 -5.79
C ASP A 62 -3.01 16.74 -4.54
N THR A 63 -2.71 15.49 -4.18
CA THR A 63 -1.77 15.12 -3.10
C THR A 63 -0.56 14.37 -3.67
N LYS A 64 0.51 14.23 -2.88
CA LYS A 64 1.68 13.41 -3.28
C LYS A 64 1.34 11.93 -3.51
N PHE A 65 0.17 11.45 -3.08
CA PHE A 65 -0.23 10.04 -3.19
C PHE A 65 -0.95 9.73 -4.52
N GLU A 66 -1.29 10.74 -5.34
CA GLU A 66 -2.09 10.55 -6.57
C GLU A 66 -1.37 9.73 -7.64
N ASP A 67 -0.04 9.78 -7.66
CA ASP A 67 0.84 9.14 -8.63
C ASP A 67 1.53 7.89 -8.08
N GLY A 68 1.23 7.50 -6.83
CA GLY A 68 1.63 6.21 -6.27
C GLY A 68 1.76 6.17 -4.76
N ILE A 69 1.93 4.96 -4.23
CA ILE A 69 2.02 4.64 -2.80
C ILE A 69 3.19 3.68 -2.62
N GLU A 70 4.11 3.97 -1.68
CA GLU A 70 5.35 3.22 -1.47
C GLU A 70 5.25 2.16 -0.38
N ALA A 71 4.34 2.36 0.59
CA ALA A 71 3.94 1.34 1.55
C ALA A 71 2.52 1.63 2.05
N ALA A 72 1.82 0.60 2.50
CA ALA A 72 0.51 0.75 3.10
C ALA A 72 0.22 -0.35 4.11
N PHE A 73 -0.67 -0.09 5.07
CA PHE A 73 -1.27 -1.12 5.90
C PHE A 73 -2.66 -0.68 6.39
N ALA A 74 -3.52 -1.66 6.66
CA ALA A 74 -4.86 -1.41 7.19
C ALA A 74 -4.79 -1.06 8.68
N SER A 75 -5.57 -0.07 9.10
CA SER A 75 -5.80 0.23 10.52
C SER A 75 -6.62 -0.91 11.15
N HIS A 76 -6.55 -1.02 12.48
CA HIS A 76 -7.49 -1.88 13.22
C HIS A 76 -8.92 -1.32 13.23
N LYS A 77 -9.08 -0.03 12.92
CA LYS A 77 -10.39 0.58 12.73
C LYS A 77 -10.92 0.24 11.34
N LYS A 78 -12.20 -0.13 11.30
CA LYS A 78 -12.92 -0.45 10.07
C LYS A 78 -12.83 0.70 9.06
N GLY A 79 -12.57 0.39 7.79
CA GLY A 79 -12.55 1.37 6.71
C GLY A 79 -11.30 2.26 6.69
N GLU A 80 -10.37 2.12 7.64
CA GLU A 80 -9.18 2.98 7.73
C GLU A 80 -7.91 2.29 7.22
N ALA A 81 -7.06 3.05 6.53
CA ALA A 81 -5.74 2.59 6.10
C ALA A 81 -4.68 3.69 6.18
N TYR A 82 -3.45 3.31 6.51
CA TYR A 82 -2.28 4.17 6.46
C TYR A 82 -1.55 3.99 5.13
N LEU A 83 -1.28 5.10 4.45
CA LEU A 83 -0.52 5.16 3.20
C LEU A 83 0.76 5.95 3.42
N PHE A 84 1.86 5.50 2.82
CA PHE A 84 3.19 6.10 2.97
C PHE A 84 3.77 6.44 1.61
N LYS A 85 4.39 7.63 1.53
CA LYS A 85 5.16 8.07 0.36
C LYS A 85 6.19 9.12 0.76
N GLY A 86 7.46 8.82 0.51
CA GLY A 86 8.57 9.63 0.98
C GLY A 86 8.55 9.77 2.50
N ASP A 87 8.47 11.00 2.97
CA ASP A 87 8.41 11.35 4.39
C ASP A 87 6.98 11.51 4.94
N LEU A 88 5.95 11.32 4.11
CA LEU A 88 4.55 11.53 4.48
C LEU A 88 3.83 10.23 4.85
N CYS A 89 2.90 10.36 5.78
CA CYS A 89 1.94 9.34 6.18
C CYS A 89 0.50 9.91 6.13
N ALA A 90 -0.33 9.35 5.26
CA ALA A 90 -1.75 9.65 5.20
C ALA A 90 -2.55 8.58 5.95
N LEU A 91 -3.51 8.98 6.77
CA LEU A 91 -4.61 8.14 7.22
C LEU A 91 -5.82 8.45 6.36
N ILE A 92 -6.37 7.44 5.70
CA ILE A 92 -7.60 7.56 4.92
C ILE A 92 -8.70 6.71 5.52
N ASN A 93 -9.94 7.11 5.29
CA ASN A 93 -11.08 6.21 5.32
C ASN A 93 -11.44 5.87 3.86
N PHE A 94 -11.23 4.62 3.46
CA PHE A 94 -11.39 4.17 2.07
C PHE A 94 -12.83 3.82 1.70
N ASP A 95 -13.72 3.66 2.67
CA ASP A 95 -15.15 3.45 2.46
C ASP A 95 -15.84 4.79 2.20
N ASP A 96 -15.53 5.79 3.02
CA ASP A 96 -16.09 7.15 2.93
C ASP A 96 -15.33 8.05 1.95
N ASN A 97 -14.22 7.55 1.39
CA ASN A 97 -13.34 8.29 0.49
C ASN A 97 -12.87 9.63 1.09
N CYS A 98 -12.37 9.56 2.32
CA CYS A 98 -12.00 10.73 3.11
C CYS A 98 -10.52 10.67 3.51
N LEU A 99 -9.81 11.79 3.32
CA LEU A 99 -8.46 11.98 3.84
C LEU A 99 -8.58 12.48 5.29
N VAL A 100 -8.39 11.58 6.24
CA VAL A 100 -8.58 11.87 7.67
C VAL A 100 -7.45 12.75 8.19
N GLU A 101 -6.21 12.42 7.81
CA GLU A 101 -5.03 13.14 8.30
C GLU A 101 -3.83 12.90 7.37
N VAL A 102 -2.99 13.92 7.20
CA VAL A 102 -1.67 13.80 6.57
C VAL A 102 -0.65 14.54 7.41
N ASP A 103 0.44 13.86 7.77
CA ASP A 103 1.58 14.49 8.43
C ASP A 103 2.87 13.75 8.02
N THR A 104 4.02 14.28 8.41
CA THR A 104 5.29 13.58 8.31
C THR A 104 5.30 12.35 9.22
N ILE A 105 6.00 11.31 8.79
CA ILE A 105 6.15 10.05 9.55
C ILE A 105 6.73 10.33 10.95
N GLY A 106 7.70 11.25 11.06
CA GLY A 106 8.32 11.59 12.34
C GLY A 106 7.37 12.25 13.34
N ASN A 107 6.48 13.12 12.86
CA ASN A 107 5.47 13.75 13.72
C ASN A 107 4.38 12.76 14.12
N LYS A 108 3.88 11.98 13.16
CA LYS A 108 2.78 11.04 13.42
C LYS A 108 3.17 9.91 14.35
N TRP A 109 4.43 9.48 14.27
CA TRP A 109 4.96 8.38 15.05
C TRP A 109 6.09 8.89 15.94
N HIS A 110 5.74 9.52 17.06
CA HIS A 110 6.70 10.15 17.99
C HIS A 110 7.85 9.24 18.47
N ASN A 111 7.73 7.91 18.35
CA ASN A 111 8.78 6.94 18.70
C ASN A 111 9.61 6.42 17.50
N PHE A 112 9.35 6.88 16.27
CA PHE A 112 10.06 6.43 15.05
C PHE A 112 11.29 7.28 14.68
N GLY A 113 11.64 8.29 15.48
CA GLY A 113 12.66 9.30 15.16
C GLY A 113 14.08 8.79 14.90
N SER A 114 14.37 7.49 15.10
CA SER A 114 15.65 6.86 14.73
C SER A 114 15.56 5.82 13.62
N LEU A 115 14.36 5.40 13.20
CA LEU A 115 14.15 4.36 12.20
C LEU A 115 13.84 4.91 10.80
N VAL A 116 13.38 6.15 10.69
CA VAL A 116 13.04 6.77 9.39
C VAL A 116 13.62 8.18 9.31
N PRO A 117 14.35 8.52 8.22
CA PRO A 117 14.74 7.63 7.13
C PRO A 117 15.86 6.67 7.56
N CYS A 118 15.70 5.37 7.27
CA CYS A 118 16.82 4.43 7.26
C CYS A 118 17.84 4.95 6.26
N LYS A 119 18.94 5.54 6.73
CA LYS A 119 20.09 5.83 5.87
C LYS A 119 20.56 4.49 5.32
N ASN A 120 20.28 4.22 4.05
CA ASN A 120 20.96 3.13 3.35
C ASN A 120 22.46 3.39 3.52
N VAL A 121 23.14 2.54 4.29
CA VAL A 121 24.58 2.45 4.22
C VAL A 121 24.86 2.02 2.79
N MET A 122 25.24 2.99 1.95
CA MET A 122 25.72 2.70 0.60
C MET A 122 26.97 1.85 0.80
N CYS A 123 26.90 0.54 0.50
CA CYS A 123 28.10 -0.25 0.33
C CYS A 123 28.85 0.33 -0.88
N THR A 124 29.84 1.18 -0.61
CA THR A 124 30.90 1.58 -1.55
C THR A 124 31.89 0.46 -1.75
#